data_AF-W0I5Y4-F1
#
_entry.id   AF-W0I5Y4-F1
#
_cell.length_a   1.000
_cell.length_b   1.000
_cell.length_c   1.000
_cell.angle_alpha   90.00
_cell.angle_beta   90.00
_cell.angle_gamma   90.00
#
_symmetry.space_group_name_H-M   'P 1'
#
loop_
_entity.id
_entity.type
_entity.pdbx_description
1 polymer ?
#
loop_
_entity_poly.entity_id
_entity_poly.type
_entity_poly.pdbx_seq_one_letter_code
_entity_poly.pdbx_strand_id
1 'polypeptide(L)'
;MAKFTEDVSIVLGGAAGQGIQTVEEILTRVLKISGYDVYANKEYMSRVRGGINTTEIRVSSKRVRAFVRKIDILIPFKRGVLPWVKKKSQKIQLFLVRGKTLKMNF
;
A
#
# COMPACT_ATOMS: atom_id res chain seq x y z
N MET A 1 -3.55 7.51 23.86
CA MET A 1 -3.44 6.87 22.52
C MET A 1 -2.24 7.45 21.80
N ALA A 2 -1.28 6.62 21.38
CA ALA A 2 -0.12 7.08 20.60
C ALA A 2 -0.60 7.64 19.26
N LYS A 3 -0.46 8.96 19.07
CA LYS A 3 -0.72 9.60 17.77
C LYS A 3 0.58 9.59 16.97
N PHE A 4 0.62 8.81 15.89
CA PHE A 4 1.68 8.95 14.88
C PHE A 4 1.62 10.36 14.27
N THR A 5 2.71 11.10 14.38
CA THR A 5 2.87 12.45 13.82
C THR A 5 3.24 12.43 12.34
N GLU A 6 3.63 11.27 11.82
CA GLU A 6 4.14 11.11 10.46
C GLU A 6 3.12 10.51 9.50
N ASP A 7 3.24 10.90 8.24
CA ASP A 7 2.51 10.38 7.10
C ASP A 7 3.04 9.00 6.71
N VAL A 8 2.17 8.00 6.53
CA VAL A 8 2.55 6.63 6.15
C VAL A 8 1.88 6.24 4.84
N SER A 9 2.65 5.73 3.88
CA SER A 9 2.14 5.17 2.63
C SER A 9 2.28 3.64 2.60
N ILE A 10 1.14 2.96 2.44
CA ILE A 10 1.02 1.50 2.40
C ILE A 10 0.60 1.10 0.99
N VAL A 11 1.40 0.29 0.31
CA VAL A 11 1.04 -0.24 -1.01
C VAL A 11 0.65 -1.71 -0.89
N LEU A 12 -0.55 -2.03 -1.35
CA LEU A 12 -1.01 -3.39 -1.60
C LEU A 12 -0.79 -3.68 -3.08
N GLY A 13 -0.32 -4.88 -3.44
CA GLY A 13 -0.19 -5.22 -4.85
C GLY A 13 -0.39 -6.70 -5.16
N GLY A 14 -0.96 -7.00 -6.32
CA GLY A 14 -1.20 -8.37 -6.75
C GLY A 14 -2.09 -8.46 -7.99
N ALA A 15 -2.57 -9.65 -8.29
CA ALA A 15 -3.50 -9.91 -9.39
C ALA A 15 -4.97 -9.76 -8.94
N ALA A 16 -5.87 -9.64 -9.92
CA ALA A 16 -7.31 -9.73 -9.67
C ALA A 16 -7.67 -11.04 -8.94
N GLY A 17 -8.62 -10.97 -8.00
CA GLY A 17 -9.06 -12.12 -7.21
C GLY A 17 -8.17 -12.49 -6.03
N GLN A 18 -7.04 -11.81 -5.77
CA GLN A 18 -6.15 -12.12 -4.64
C GLN A 18 -6.55 -11.46 -3.31
N GLY A 19 -7.73 -10.83 -3.22
CA GLY A 19 -8.23 -10.22 -1.98
C GLY A 19 -7.67 -8.85 -1.63
N ILE A 20 -6.99 -8.17 -2.57
CA ILE A 20 -6.43 -6.81 -2.36
C ILE A 20 -7.51 -5.83 -1.92
N GLN A 21 -8.66 -5.84 -2.60
CA GLN A 21 -9.79 -4.96 -2.30
C GLN A 21 -10.33 -5.18 -0.88
N THR A 22 -10.47 -6.44 -0.46
CA THR A 22 -10.94 -6.77 0.88
C THR A 22 -9.99 -6.24 1.95
N VAL A 23 -8.68 -6.39 1.75
CA VAL A 23 -7.67 -5.88 2.69
C VAL A 23 -7.65 -4.36 2.73
N GLU A 24 -7.79 -3.70 1.57
CA GLU A 24 -7.93 -2.25 1.47
C GLU A 24 -9.14 -1.74 2.26
N GLU A 25 -10.32 -2.34 2.06
CA GLU A 25 -11.56 -1.95 2.73
C GLU A 25 -11.46 -2.09 4.25
N ILE A 26 -10.92 -3.21 4.74
CA ILE A 26 -10.71 -3.44 6.17
C ILE A 26 -9.74 -2.40 6.74
N LEU A 27 -8.58 -2.22 6.09
CA LEU A 27 -7.53 -1.35 6.60
C LEU A 27 -7.98 0.12 6.63
N THR A 28 -8.55 0.61 5.53
CA THR A 28 -9.05 1.99 5.45
C THR A 28 -10.17 2.25 6.45
N ARG A 29 -11.06 1.28 6.69
CA ARG A 29 -12.12 1.39 7.70
C ARG A 29 -11.56 1.49 9.11
N VAL A 30 -10.66 0.58 9.50
CA VAL A 30 -10.04 0.59 10.84
C VAL A 30 -9.26 1.88 11.09
N LEU A 31 -8.52 2.36 10.10
CA LEU A 31 -7.74 3.60 10.20
C LEU A 31 -8.64 4.85 10.37
N LYS A 32 -9.74 4.92 9.62
CA LYS A 32 -10.74 6.00 9.77
C LYS A 32 -11.39 5.97 11.16
N ILE A 33 -11.78 4.79 11.64
CA ILE A 33 -12.35 4.61 13.00
C ILE A 33 -11.33 5.01 14.07
N SER A 34 -10.04 4.80 13.81
CA SER A 34 -8.95 5.19 14.70
C SER A 34 -8.63 6.70 14.69
N GLY A 35 -9.36 7.51 13.90
CA GLY A 35 -9.22 8.96 13.87
C GLY A 35 -8.16 9.50 12.90
N TYR A 36 -7.71 8.70 11.93
CA TYR A 36 -6.76 9.15 10.89
C TYR A 36 -7.48 9.59 9.62
N ASP A 37 -6.90 10.56 8.90
CA ASP A 37 -7.31 10.89 7.54
C ASP A 37 -6.63 9.90 6.58
N VAL A 38 -7.40 9.40 5.61
CA VAL A 38 -6.99 8.31 4.74
C VAL A 38 -7.31 8.66 3.30
N TYR A 39 -6.32 8.53 2.42
CA TYR A 39 -6.46 8.66 0.97
C TYR A 39 -6.04 7.36 0.29
N ALA A 40 -6.88 6.80 -0.56
CA ALA A 40 -6.59 5.57 -1.30
C ALA A 40 -6.50 5.86 -2.80
N ASN A 41 -5.43 5.40 -3.45
CA ASN A 41 -5.21 5.53 -4.89
C ASN A 41 -5.07 4.15 -5.51
N LYS A 42 -5.89 3.84 -6.52
CA LYS A 42 -5.89 2.54 -7.19
C LYS A 42 -5.26 2.66 -8.57
N GLU A 43 -4.26 1.84 -8.84
CA GLU A 43 -3.64 1.71 -10.14
C GLU A 43 -3.94 0.33 -10.71
N TYR A 44 -4.82 0.31 -11.70
CA TYR A 44 -5.17 -0.90 -12.44
C TYR A 44 -4.39 -0.99 -13.74
N MET A 45 -3.89 -2.18 -14.07
CA MET A 45 -3.42 -2.44 -15.42
C MET A 45 -4.61 -2.60 -16.38
N SER A 46 -4.48 -2.08 -17.59
CA SER A 46 -5.49 -2.14 -18.68
C SER A 46 -5.87 -3.56 -19.14
N ARG A 47 -5.30 -4.62 -18.54
CA ARG A 47 -5.54 -6.01 -18.92
C ARG A 47 -6.56 -6.67 -18.00
N VAL A 48 -7.74 -6.95 -18.55
CA VAL A 48 -8.90 -7.55 -17.86
C VAL A 48 -8.60 -8.90 -17.20
N ARG A 49 -7.60 -9.66 -17.67
CA ARG A 49 -7.28 -11.01 -17.17
C ARG A 49 -5.81 -11.28 -16.84
N GLY A 50 -4.99 -10.24 -16.67
CA GLY A 50 -3.58 -10.46 -16.32
C GLY A 50 -2.79 -9.19 -16.07
N GLY A 51 -2.27 -9.02 -14.86
CA GLY A 51 -1.48 -7.86 -14.50
C GLY A 51 -1.09 -7.83 -13.03
N ILE A 52 -0.46 -6.73 -12.64
CA ILE A 52 -0.23 -6.35 -11.25
C ILE A 52 -1.00 -5.05 -11.05
N ASN A 53 -2.06 -5.13 -10.26
CA ASN A 53 -2.76 -3.98 -9.75
C ASN A 53 -2.12 -3.59 -8.42
N THR A 54 -2.08 -2.30 -8.16
CA THR A 54 -1.57 -1.75 -6.90
C THR A 54 -2.56 -0.77 -6.32
N THR A 55 -2.68 -0.77 -5.00
CA THR A 55 -3.47 0.21 -4.28
C THR A 55 -2.58 0.83 -3.21
N GLU A 56 -2.40 2.14 -3.29
CA GLU A 56 -1.74 2.91 -2.25
C GLU A 56 -2.77 3.42 -1.26
N ILE A 57 -2.50 3.24 0.03
CA ILE A 57 -3.28 3.75 1.15
C ILE A 57 -2.35 4.68 1.93
N ARG A 58 -2.60 5.98 1.80
CA ARG A 58 -1.90 7.02 2.54
C ARG A 58 -2.68 7.38 3.78
N VAL A 59 -1.99 7.42 4.92
CA VAL A 59 -2.56 7.58 6.25
C VAL A 59 -1.81 8.69 6.98
N SER A 60 -2.55 9.62 7.59
CA SER A 60 -1.92 10.68 8.38
C SER A 60 -2.84 11.15 9.52
N SER A 61 -2.23 11.73 10.55
CA SER A 61 -2.92 12.51 11.58
C SER A 61 -3.36 13.90 11.07
N LYS A 62 -2.93 14.30 9.87
CA LYS A 62 -3.35 15.53 9.18
C LYS A 62 -4.12 15.18 7.90
N ARG A 63 -4.80 16.18 7.32
CA ARG A 63 -5.53 16.01 6.05
C ARG A 63 -4.61 15.55 4.91
N VAL A 64 -5.01 14.52 4.18
CA VAL A 64 -4.33 14.00 2.98
C VAL A 64 -5.34 13.86 1.83
N ARG A 65 -4.94 14.29 0.63
CA ARG A 65 -5.82 14.35 -0.56
C ARG A 65 -5.16 13.85 -1.84
N ALA A 66 -3.94 13.36 -1.73
CA ALA A 66 -3.15 12.91 -2.87
C ALA A 66 -2.23 11.78 -2.45
N PHE A 67 -1.90 10.93 -3.41
CA PHE A 67 -0.93 9.85 -3.28
C PHE A 67 0.50 10.41 -3.14
N VAL A 68 1.45 9.58 -2.72
CA VAL A 68 2.87 9.95 -2.63
C VAL A 68 3.74 8.91 -3.33
N ARG A 69 4.94 9.29 -3.76
CA ARG A 69 5.84 8.37 -4.49
C ARG A 69 6.63 7.43 -3.56
N LYS A 70 6.66 7.72 -2.25
CA LYS A 70 7.32 6.88 -1.24
C LYS A 70 6.46 5.68 -0.89
N ILE A 71 7.09 4.58 -0.49
CA ILE A 71 6.37 3.40 0.00
C ILE A 71 6.99 3.01 1.34
N ASP A 72 6.26 3.24 2.42
CA ASP A 72 6.72 2.90 3.75
C ASP A 72 6.50 1.40 4.00
N ILE A 73 5.37 0.86 3.55
CA ILE A 73 5.01 -0.56 3.70
C ILE A 73 4.54 -1.12 2.35
N LEU A 74 5.16 -2.20 1.87
CA LEU A 74 4.64 -2.99 0.74
C LEU A 74 4.09 -4.34 1.21
N ILE A 75 2.85 -4.64 0.80
CA ILE A 75 2.18 -5.93 1.01
C ILE A 75 1.91 -6.58 -0.36
N PRO A 76 2.85 -7.42 -0.85
CA PRO A 76 2.68 -8.10 -2.12
C PRO A 76 1.93 -9.43 -1.98
N PHE A 77 0.82 -9.57 -2.70
CA PHE A 77 0.02 -10.78 -2.86
C PHE A 77 0.50 -11.66 -4.03
N LYS A 78 1.46 -11.16 -4.84
CA LYS A 78 2.09 -11.88 -5.95
C LYS A 78 3.58 -11.55 -6.05
N ARG A 79 4.39 -12.52 -6.46
CA ARG A 79 5.86 -12.39 -6.61
C ARG A 79 6.30 -11.22 -7.50
N GLY A 80 5.53 -10.89 -8.54
CA GLY A 80 5.89 -9.83 -9.50
C GLY A 80 5.69 -8.40 -8.98
N VAL A 81 5.06 -8.21 -7.82
CA VAL A 81 4.72 -6.87 -7.31
C VAL A 81 5.97 -6.08 -6.94
N LEU A 82 6.94 -6.72 -6.29
CA LEU A 82 8.21 -6.09 -5.92
C LEU A 82 8.94 -5.46 -7.13
N PRO A 83 9.26 -6.22 -8.20
CA PRO A 83 9.93 -5.64 -9.37
C PRO A 83 9.05 -4.63 -10.11
N TRP A 84 7.72 -4.74 -10.04
CA TRP A 84 6.80 -3.74 -10.60
C TRP A 84 6.90 -2.39 -9.87
N VAL A 85 6.88 -2.43 -8.55
CA VAL A 85 6.93 -1.24 -7.69
C VAL A 85 8.32 -0.59 -7.70
N LYS A 86 9.39 -1.39 -7.77
CA LYS A 86 10.78 -0.86 -7.89
C LYS A 86 10.99 0.05 -9.10
N LYS A 87 10.22 -0.13 -10.19
CA LYS A 87 10.30 0.76 -11.36
C LYS A 87 9.71 2.16 -11.10
N LYS A 88 8.88 2.32 -10.06
CA LYS A 88 8.05 3.52 -9.85
C LYS A 88 8.50 4.37 -8.65
N SER A 89 9.03 3.74 -7.61
CA SER A 89 9.33 4.39 -6.33
C SER A 89 10.82 4.47 -6.03
N GLN A 90 11.23 5.62 -5.50
CA GLN A 90 12.63 5.90 -5.14
C GLN A 90 13.04 5.34 -3.77
N LYS A 91 12.08 5.16 -2.85
CA LYS A 91 12.34 4.71 -1.47
C LYS A 91 11.29 3.71 -1.01
N ILE A 92 11.73 2.54 -0.55
CA ILE A 92 10.88 1.50 0.02
C ILE A 92 11.48 1.07 1.37
N GLN A 93 10.73 1.15 2.47
CA GLN A 93 11.27 0.88 3.82
C GLN A 93 11.02 -0.56 4.31
N LEU A 94 9.84 -1.13 4.06
CA LEU A 94 9.45 -2.43 4.64
C LEU A 94 8.62 -3.31 3.70
N PHE A 95 8.96 -4.60 3.63
CA PHE A 95 8.20 -5.61 2.89
C PHE A 95 7.63 -6.70 3.82
N LEU A 96 6.35 -7.02 3.66
CA LEU A 96 5.68 -8.13 4.34
C LEU A 96 5.26 -9.19 3.33
N VAL A 97 6.03 -10.27 3.19
CA VAL A 97 5.71 -11.37 2.27
C VAL A 97 5.43 -12.64 3.06
N ARG A 98 4.18 -13.15 3.03
CA ARG A 98 3.81 -14.48 3.57
C ARG A 98 4.41 -14.74 4.97
N GLY A 99 4.17 -13.85 5.93
CA GLY A 99 4.65 -14.01 7.31
C GLY A 99 6.15 -13.81 7.52
N LYS A 100 6.92 -13.46 6.48
CA LYS A 100 8.32 -13.01 6.62
C LYS A 100 8.40 -11.49 6.40
N THR A 101 8.91 -10.81 7.41
CA THR A 101 9.27 -9.40 7.34
C THR A 101 10.67 -9.28 6.76
N LEU A 102 10.81 -8.58 5.63
CA LEU A 102 12.10 -8.23 5.04
C LEU A 102 12.24 -6.71 5.13
N LYS A 103 13.20 -6.24 5.94
CA LYS A 103 13.64 -4.85 5.93
C LYS A 103 14.67 -4.69 4.82
N MET A 104 14.47 -3.73 3.94
CA MET A 104 15.48 -3.33 2.95
C MET A 104 15.62 -1.82 3.03
N ASN A 105 16.80 -1.34 3.39
CA ASN A 105 17.12 0.08 3.38
C ASN A 105 17.81 0.38 2.05
N PHE A 106 17.19 1.21 1.21
CA PHE A 106 17.86 1.93 0.13
C PHE A 106 17.79 3.42 0.46
#